data_AF-A0A831ZCE3-F1
#
_entry.id   AF-A0A831ZCE3-F1
#
_cell.length_a   1.000
_cell.length_b   1.000
_cell.length_c   1.000
_cell.angle_alpha   90.00
_cell.angle_beta   90.00
_cell.angle_gamma   90.00
#
_symmetry.space_group_name_H-M   'P 1'
#
loop_
_entity.id
_entity.type
_entity.pdbx_description
1 polymer ?
#
loop_
_entity_poly.entity_id
_entity_poly.type
_entity_poly.pdbx_seq_one_letter_code
_entity_poly.pdbx_strand_id
1 'polypeptide(L)'
;MKNAINTNRLIAMCLCCLFYAGNAYSLIAVQSAHSGVWFNPQQNGHGFFLSIGEQQQQLNLVISWYHYEQGEQRYVVGSQTFDAETGRVNVPVQETHGANFGEAFKSTDVERIDWGTLTVAFNSCDRGTIEYQTLSGQSGTIPVQRLAGVGTLECTMIELDEKAVTVPAQTLVQQPFVCSTVEEGLGQPLIDNQVAGWPVFDDSGVVTGFSENCRLEPSVSYRYRSTQGDIKTYTPDQPAPDDLAMTTLINGDTVPYMIRWERGTMNRFIYSIATLAPGILEGNLGFDETAWNKRLLYYFQGGVGIGHSQGDTSQKRMLYDDALKRGYAVIYSTGTSTSTHYNLARGGRTALQLKDYFISEYGEPLYTIGIGASGGGVQQYVYAQNHPGLIDAAIPQYAFPDMITQTIHISDCELLEYYMDVTDSDNSMWSTWSNRTILEGMNASDKVKNRFLLGLRGSTECVAGWRGLTPLLINPFWGKADNQEQMQPETLTDDVKWTHWQDSAEIYGLRADGHAPNTLDNVG
;
A
#
# COMPACT_ATOMS: atom_id res chain seq x y z
N MET A 1 43.76 7.09 72.21
CA MET A 1 43.31 5.91 72.98
C MET A 1 41.79 5.98 73.11
N LYS A 2 41.09 4.84 73.02
CA LYS A 2 39.78 4.44 73.63
C LYS A 2 38.76 5.54 74.02
N ASN A 3 37.43 5.42 73.89
CA ASN A 3 36.45 4.41 73.46
C ASN A 3 35.09 5.15 73.32
N ALA A 4 34.01 4.69 72.69
CA ALA A 4 33.70 3.56 71.80
C ALA A 4 32.40 3.89 71.02
N ILE A 5 31.83 2.96 70.25
CA ILE A 5 30.59 3.12 69.45
C ILE A 5 29.41 2.42 70.14
N ASN A 6 28.22 3.05 70.20
CA ASN A 6 26.96 2.32 70.04
C ASN A 6 25.77 3.20 69.59
N THR A 7 24.70 2.54 69.12
CA THR A 7 23.70 3.04 68.16
C THR A 7 22.44 3.74 68.72
N ASN A 8 21.64 4.29 67.79
CA ASN A 8 20.23 4.71 67.87
C ASN A 8 19.88 6.09 68.50
N ARG A 9 19.62 7.08 67.63
CA ARG A 9 18.26 7.62 67.35
C ARG A 9 18.31 8.83 66.40
N LEU A 10 17.49 8.81 65.33
CA LEU A 10 17.20 9.95 64.46
C LEU A 10 15.70 9.89 64.09
N ILE A 11 14.90 10.78 64.68
CA ILE A 11 13.46 10.96 64.41
C ILE A 11 13.15 12.46 64.53
N ALA A 12 12.29 12.95 63.63
CA ALA A 12 11.80 14.33 63.50
C ALA A 12 12.88 15.37 63.09
N MET A 13 12.57 16.37 62.26
CA MET A 13 11.25 16.89 61.85
C MET A 13 11.35 17.45 60.41
N CYS A 14 10.46 17.04 59.50
CA CYS A 14 10.32 17.66 58.18
C CYS A 14 8.83 17.74 57.84
N LEU A 15 8.26 18.95 57.92
CA LEU A 15 6.84 19.18 57.66
C LEU A 15 6.59 20.64 57.28
N CYS A 16 6.93 21.01 56.04
CA CYS A 16 6.49 22.28 55.45
C CYS A 16 6.59 22.25 53.91
N CYS A 17 5.66 21.53 53.26
CA CYS A 17 5.28 21.69 51.85
C CYS A 17 4.10 20.75 51.56
N LEU A 18 2.88 21.24 51.74
CA LEU A 18 1.65 20.54 51.35
C LEU A 18 0.73 21.52 50.62
N PHE A 19 0.20 21.07 49.48
CA PHE A 19 -0.81 21.72 48.64
C PHE A 19 -0.40 23.00 47.89
N TYR A 20 0.23 22.79 46.73
CA TYR A 20 -0.54 22.95 45.48
C TYR A 20 -0.13 21.84 44.49
N ALA A 21 -0.62 20.63 44.75
CA ALA A 21 -0.60 19.56 43.75
C ALA A 21 -1.68 19.89 42.71
N GLY A 22 -1.33 20.71 41.71
CA GLY A 22 -2.08 20.71 40.46
C GLY A 22 -1.93 19.33 39.85
N ASN A 23 -3.05 18.65 39.59
CA ASN A 23 -3.04 17.32 38.97
C ASN A 23 -2.24 17.39 37.66
N ALA A 24 -1.09 16.72 37.61
CA ALA A 24 -0.47 16.34 36.36
C ALA A 24 -1.37 15.26 35.74
N TYR A 25 -2.39 15.70 35.00
CA TYR A 25 -3.18 14.80 34.17
C TYR A 25 -2.26 14.25 33.09
N SER A 26 -2.07 12.94 33.07
CA SER A 26 -1.38 12.23 31.99
C SER A 26 -1.89 12.72 30.65
N LEU A 27 -0.98 12.93 29.70
CA LEU A 27 -1.40 13.18 28.32
C LEU A 27 -2.05 11.91 27.76
N ILE A 28 -3.04 12.10 26.90
CA ILE A 28 -3.66 11.02 26.14
C ILE A 28 -3.22 11.06 24.67
N ALA A 29 -3.30 9.92 23.99
CA ALA A 29 -3.01 9.84 22.56
C ALA A 29 -3.92 10.78 21.75
N VAL A 30 -3.31 11.49 20.80
CA VAL A 30 -4.01 12.43 19.92
C VAL A 30 -4.73 11.62 18.83
N GLN A 31 -6.05 11.66 18.81
CA GLN A 31 -6.92 10.81 17.96
C GLN A 31 -7.78 11.64 17.00
N SER A 32 -8.24 11.05 15.89
CA SER A 32 -9.21 11.66 14.97
C SER A 32 -10.48 12.18 15.64
N ALA A 33 -10.92 11.51 16.72
CA ALA A 33 -12.03 11.94 17.55
C ALA A 33 -11.81 13.27 18.29
N HIS A 34 -10.58 13.83 18.34
CA HIS A 34 -10.30 15.18 18.84
C HIS A 34 -10.64 16.29 17.84
N SER A 35 -11.05 15.94 16.62
CA SER A 35 -11.58 16.89 15.64
C SER A 35 -12.79 17.67 16.16
N GLY A 36 -12.84 18.97 15.84
CA GLY A 36 -13.93 19.85 16.24
C GLY A 36 -13.49 21.28 16.57
N VAL A 37 -14.36 21.99 17.29
CA VAL A 37 -14.14 23.37 17.73
C VAL A 37 -13.68 23.37 19.18
N TRP A 38 -12.59 24.07 19.46
CA TRP A 38 -11.97 24.18 20.78
C TRP A 38 -11.79 25.66 21.14
N PHE A 39 -11.91 26.02 22.42
CA PHE A 39 -11.83 27.42 22.87
C PHE A 39 -11.15 27.53 24.24
N ASN A 40 -10.64 28.71 24.58
CA ASN A 40 -10.15 28.99 25.92
C ASN A 40 -11.33 29.39 26.84
N PRO A 41 -11.71 28.60 27.85
CA PRO A 41 -12.82 28.94 28.75
C PRO A 41 -12.54 30.18 29.63
N GLN A 42 -11.30 30.66 29.69
CA GLN A 42 -10.92 31.88 30.40
C GLN A 42 -10.96 33.15 29.51
N GLN A 43 -11.08 33.00 28.18
CA GLN A 43 -10.96 34.09 27.21
C GLN A 43 -11.96 33.89 26.06
N ASN A 44 -13.12 34.54 26.17
CA ASN A 44 -14.16 34.48 25.13
C ASN A 44 -13.75 35.26 23.87
N GLY A 45 -14.15 34.75 22.71
CA GLY A 45 -14.01 35.42 21.41
C GLY A 45 -12.95 34.85 20.47
N HIS A 46 -12.06 33.97 20.95
CA HIS A 46 -11.03 33.31 20.14
C HIS A 46 -10.98 31.80 20.40
N GLY A 47 -10.37 31.04 19.50
CA GLY A 47 -10.35 29.58 19.58
C GLY A 47 -9.83 28.90 18.33
N PHE A 48 -9.99 27.59 18.27
CA PHE A 48 -9.32 26.71 17.32
C PHE A 48 -10.31 25.79 16.62
N PHE A 49 -10.09 25.58 15.32
CA PHE A 49 -10.67 24.46 14.60
C PHE A 49 -9.59 23.41 14.39
N LEU A 50 -9.85 22.19 14.83
CA LEU A 50 -8.96 21.03 14.65
C LEU A 50 -9.65 20.03 13.74
N SER A 51 -8.95 19.60 12.70
CA SER A 51 -9.35 18.47 11.85
C SER A 51 -8.22 17.46 11.86
N ILE A 52 -8.43 16.36 12.56
CA ILE A 52 -7.49 15.24 12.65
C ILE A 52 -8.08 14.11 11.81
N GLY A 53 -7.41 13.81 10.70
CA GLY A 53 -7.72 12.69 9.83
C GLY A 53 -6.52 11.75 9.74
N GLU A 54 -6.76 10.54 9.25
CA GLU A 54 -5.70 9.58 8.94
C GLU A 54 -5.41 9.59 7.45
N GLN A 55 -4.14 9.64 7.09
CA GLN A 55 -3.67 9.58 5.71
C GLN A 55 -2.42 8.70 5.65
N GLN A 56 -2.46 7.61 4.89
CA GLN A 56 -1.33 6.68 4.70
C GLN A 56 -0.78 6.08 6.01
N GLN A 57 -1.66 5.66 6.94
CA GLN A 57 -1.29 5.15 8.27
C GLN A 57 -0.54 6.17 9.17
N GLN A 58 -0.59 7.46 8.82
CA GLN A 58 -0.10 8.55 9.66
C GLN A 58 -1.25 9.51 9.94
N LEU A 59 -1.38 9.98 11.19
CA LEU A 59 -2.37 11.01 11.50
C LEU A 59 -1.88 12.36 10.99
N ASN A 60 -2.79 13.15 10.44
CA ASN A 60 -2.57 14.52 10.00
C ASN A 60 -3.50 15.45 10.77
N LEU A 61 -2.93 16.44 11.46
CA LEU A 61 -3.66 17.50 12.13
C LEU A 61 -3.61 18.74 11.25
N VAL A 62 -4.78 19.19 10.77
CA VAL A 62 -4.99 20.56 10.32
C VAL A 62 -5.54 21.37 11.49
N ILE A 63 -4.86 22.47 11.82
CA ILE A 63 -5.26 23.43 12.86
C ILE A 63 -5.43 24.81 12.25
N SER A 64 -6.49 25.51 12.63
CA SER A 64 -6.56 26.96 12.50
C SER A 64 -6.87 27.61 13.84
N TRP A 65 -6.23 28.74 14.13
CA TRP A 65 -6.51 29.59 15.29
C TRP A 65 -7.05 30.92 14.80
N TYR A 66 -8.32 31.20 15.14
CA TYR A 66 -8.91 32.52 14.97
C TYR A 66 -8.65 33.33 16.24
N HIS A 67 -7.91 34.43 16.14
CA HIS A 67 -7.52 35.27 17.26
C HIS A 67 -7.58 36.76 16.90
N TYR A 68 -7.09 37.61 17.81
CA TYR A 68 -6.92 39.04 17.57
C TYR A 68 -5.45 39.43 17.79
N GLU A 69 -4.96 40.37 16.98
CA GLU A 69 -3.68 41.05 17.19
C GLU A 69 -3.90 42.56 16.98
N GLN A 70 -3.49 43.37 17.96
CA GLN A 70 -3.65 44.84 17.94
C GLN A 70 -5.10 45.36 17.72
N GLY A 71 -6.10 44.52 17.98
CA GLY A 71 -7.53 44.83 17.82
C GLY A 71 -8.15 44.30 16.52
N GLU A 72 -7.32 43.90 15.55
CA GLU A 72 -7.77 43.28 14.29
C GLU A 72 -7.90 41.77 14.45
N GLN A 73 -8.85 41.17 13.72
CA GLN A 73 -9.02 39.71 13.69
C GLN A 73 -7.99 39.07 12.76
N ARG A 74 -7.38 37.98 13.21
CA ARG A 74 -6.28 37.28 12.54
C ARG A 74 -6.51 35.77 12.55
N TYR A 75 -5.98 35.09 11.55
CA TYR A 75 -6.18 33.66 11.35
C TYR A 75 -4.87 32.99 10.95
N VAL A 76 -4.32 32.16 11.84
CA VAL A 76 -3.17 31.32 11.49
C VAL A 76 -3.65 29.90 11.21
N VAL A 77 -3.09 29.28 10.18
CA VAL A 77 -3.44 27.92 9.73
C VAL A 77 -2.17 27.11 9.48
N GLY A 78 -2.21 25.84 9.81
CA GLY A 78 -1.12 24.91 9.55
C GLY A 78 -1.61 23.47 9.53
N SER A 79 -0.76 22.59 9.00
CA SER A 79 -1.00 21.15 8.96
C SER A 79 0.29 20.39 9.23
N GLN A 80 0.21 19.31 9.99
CA GLN A 80 1.37 18.48 10.30
C GLN A 80 0.96 17.02 10.44
N THR A 81 1.73 16.12 9.83
CA THR A 81 1.63 14.69 10.11
C THR A 81 2.39 14.31 11.38
N PHE A 82 1.80 13.44 12.19
CA PHE A 82 2.25 13.13 13.54
C PHE A 82 1.93 11.69 13.94
N ASP A 83 2.54 11.28 15.05
CA ASP A 83 2.30 9.99 15.71
C ASP A 83 1.43 10.24 16.96
N ALA A 84 0.30 9.52 17.04
CA ALA A 84 -0.67 9.62 18.12
C ALA A 84 -0.05 9.42 19.52
N GLU A 85 0.94 8.54 19.61
CA GLU A 85 1.56 8.08 20.87
C GLU A 85 2.52 9.11 21.47
N THR A 86 2.87 10.16 20.72
CA THR A 86 3.71 11.27 21.23
C THR A 86 2.98 12.22 22.17
N GLY A 87 1.64 12.25 22.14
CA GLY A 87 0.80 13.15 22.95
C GLY A 87 0.91 14.64 22.63
N ARG A 88 1.80 15.03 21.71
CA ARG A 88 2.10 16.42 21.34
C ARG A 88 2.33 16.55 19.85
N VAL A 89 1.54 17.41 19.20
CA VAL A 89 1.69 17.71 17.77
C VAL A 89 2.23 19.12 17.58
N ASN A 90 3.45 19.24 17.06
CA ASN A 90 4.10 20.53 16.76
C ASN A 90 3.78 20.94 15.32
N VAL A 91 2.81 21.85 15.13
CA VAL A 91 2.36 22.31 13.82
C VAL A 91 2.98 23.67 13.46
N PRO A 92 3.80 23.77 12.39
CA PRO A 92 4.16 25.06 11.80
C PRO A 92 2.91 25.74 11.24
N VAL A 93 2.69 27.02 11.55
CA VAL A 93 1.52 27.79 11.12
C VAL A 93 1.90 29.05 10.36
N GLN A 94 1.09 29.35 9.35
CA GLN A 94 1.21 30.51 8.47
C GLN A 94 -0.06 31.37 8.57
N GLU A 95 0.08 32.65 8.24
CA GLU A 95 -1.05 33.53 7.96
C GLU A 95 -1.13 33.84 6.46
N THR A 96 -2.34 34.07 5.95
CA THR A 96 -2.58 34.38 4.53
C THR A 96 -3.16 35.77 4.33
N HIS A 97 -2.57 36.56 3.43
CA HIS A 97 -2.95 37.95 3.14
C HIS A 97 -3.11 38.22 1.62
N GLY A 98 -3.52 39.44 1.28
CA GLY A 98 -3.41 40.03 -0.06
C GLY A 98 -4.57 39.78 -1.04
N ALA A 99 -5.15 38.58 -1.06
CA ALA A 99 -6.18 38.24 -2.04
C ALA A 99 -7.57 38.81 -1.70
N ASN A 100 -8.32 39.20 -2.73
CA ASN A 100 -9.69 39.72 -2.61
C ASN A 100 -10.75 38.60 -2.67
N PHE A 101 -11.97 38.89 -2.20
CA PHE A 101 -13.10 37.96 -2.22
C PHE A 101 -13.86 37.95 -3.57
N GLY A 102 -14.46 36.82 -3.92
CA GLY A 102 -15.36 36.68 -5.07
C GLY A 102 -14.65 36.78 -6.43
N GLU A 103 -15.30 37.41 -7.41
CA GLU A 103 -14.75 37.60 -8.78
C GLU A 103 -13.45 38.42 -8.83
N ALA A 104 -13.11 39.14 -7.76
CA ALA A 104 -11.85 39.86 -7.62
C ALA A 104 -10.69 38.97 -7.11
N PHE A 105 -10.94 37.71 -6.74
CA PHE A 105 -9.91 36.78 -6.30
C PHE A 105 -8.89 36.48 -7.39
N LYS A 106 -7.61 36.59 -7.04
CA LYS A 106 -6.50 36.13 -7.87
C LYS A 106 -5.54 35.36 -6.99
N SER A 107 -5.18 34.14 -7.42
CA SER A 107 -4.23 33.30 -6.70
C SER A 107 -2.81 33.90 -6.63
N THR A 108 -2.46 34.78 -7.56
CA THR A 108 -1.20 35.55 -7.55
C THR A 108 -1.10 36.56 -6.42
N ASP A 109 -2.24 36.97 -5.87
CA ASP A 109 -2.33 38.01 -4.86
C ASP A 109 -2.36 37.39 -3.43
N VAL A 110 -2.27 36.05 -3.32
CA VAL A 110 -2.22 35.31 -2.05
C VAL A 110 -0.78 35.28 -1.53
N GLU A 111 -0.51 36.07 -0.48
CA GLU A 111 0.75 35.99 0.27
C GLU A 111 0.58 35.02 1.44
N ARG A 112 1.57 34.14 1.66
CA ARG A 112 1.65 33.26 2.85
C ARG A 112 2.85 33.67 3.68
N ILE A 113 2.63 33.99 4.94
CA ILE A 113 3.63 34.51 5.87
C ILE A 113 3.78 33.51 7.01
N ASP A 114 5.00 32.99 7.24
CA ASP A 114 5.28 32.14 8.39
C ASP A 114 5.06 32.92 9.68
N TRP A 115 4.25 32.37 10.59
CA TRP A 115 3.88 33.05 11.84
C TRP A 115 4.58 32.44 13.06
N GLY A 116 4.69 31.11 13.11
CA GLY A 116 5.29 30.39 14.22
C GLY A 116 4.93 28.91 14.25
N THR A 117 4.90 28.35 15.46
CA THR A 117 4.53 26.95 15.72
C THR A 117 3.46 26.88 16.81
N LEU A 118 2.48 25.99 16.64
CA LEU A 118 1.50 25.61 17.66
C LEU A 118 1.76 24.17 18.11
N THR A 119 1.88 23.93 19.42
CA THR A 119 2.02 22.59 20.00
C THR A 119 0.72 22.19 20.67
N VAL A 120 0.03 21.20 20.10
CA VAL A 120 -1.28 20.71 20.57
C VAL A 120 -1.11 19.45 21.41
N ALA A 121 -1.73 19.40 22.59
CA ALA A 121 -1.73 18.25 23.49
C ALA A 121 -3.09 18.08 24.18
N PHE A 122 -3.49 16.85 24.50
CA PHE A 122 -4.77 16.56 25.18
C PHE A 122 -4.56 15.83 26.50
N ASN A 123 -5.37 16.19 27.50
CA ASN A 123 -5.44 15.54 28.81
C ASN A 123 -6.76 14.74 28.98
N SER A 124 -7.76 15.04 28.16
CA SER A 124 -9.00 14.27 28.03
C SER A 124 -9.66 14.53 26.68
N CYS A 125 -10.66 13.72 26.34
CA CYS A 125 -11.48 13.90 25.14
C CYS A 125 -12.14 15.29 25.02
N ASP A 126 -12.29 16.05 26.11
CA ASP A 126 -12.88 17.38 26.14
C ASP A 126 -11.90 18.51 26.55
N ARG A 127 -10.63 18.20 26.90
CA ARG A 127 -9.65 19.17 27.44
C ARG A 127 -8.22 18.93 26.96
N GLY A 128 -7.51 20.03 26.74
CA GLY A 128 -6.09 20.00 26.40
C GLY A 128 -5.40 21.34 26.58
N THR A 129 -4.22 21.44 25.99
CA THR A 129 -3.40 22.66 25.95
C THR A 129 -2.89 22.90 24.53
N ILE A 130 -2.92 24.15 24.09
CA ILE A 130 -2.23 24.59 22.88
C ILE A 130 -1.17 25.61 23.30
N GLU A 131 0.10 25.24 23.15
CA GLU A 131 1.22 26.15 23.32
C GLU A 131 1.49 26.84 21.96
N TYR A 132 1.92 28.10 21.99
CA TYR A 132 2.31 28.82 20.78
C TYR A 132 3.69 29.45 20.95
N GLN A 133 4.45 29.51 19.86
CA GLN A 133 5.70 30.25 19.76
C GLN A 133 5.76 30.98 18.40
N THR A 134 5.81 32.30 18.42
CA THR A 134 5.88 33.13 17.21
C THR A 134 7.32 33.33 16.76
N LEU A 135 7.52 33.59 15.46
CA LEU A 135 8.83 34.02 14.93
C LEU A 135 9.26 35.39 15.48
N SER A 136 8.32 36.20 15.98
CA SER A 136 8.60 37.46 16.69
C SER A 136 9.06 37.26 18.15
N GLY A 137 9.19 36.02 18.62
CA GLY A 137 9.72 35.68 19.94
C GLY A 137 8.70 35.73 21.09
N GLN A 138 7.40 35.81 20.79
CA GLN A 138 6.34 35.66 21.78
C GLN A 138 6.02 34.17 21.98
N SER A 139 5.68 33.77 23.19
CA SER A 139 5.16 32.43 23.46
C SER A 139 4.17 32.42 24.62
N GLY A 140 3.37 31.37 24.69
CA GLY A 140 2.40 31.16 25.77
C GLY A 140 1.68 29.82 25.68
N THR A 141 0.96 29.47 26.74
CA THR A 141 0.17 28.23 26.83
C THR A 141 -1.30 28.59 27.02
N ILE A 142 -2.16 28.02 26.18
CA ILE A 142 -3.61 28.26 26.18
C ILE A 142 -4.30 26.96 26.62
N PRO A 143 -4.97 26.92 27.79
CA PRO A 143 -5.83 25.79 28.13
C PRO A 143 -7.06 25.82 27.22
N VAL A 144 -7.40 24.68 26.61
CA VAL A 144 -8.53 24.56 25.69
C VAL A 144 -9.55 23.54 26.17
N GLN A 145 -10.82 23.87 25.95
CA GLN A 145 -11.96 22.97 26.16
C GLN A 145 -12.69 22.79 24.82
N ARG A 146 -13.23 21.58 24.58
CA ARG A 146 -14.02 21.30 23.38
C ARG A 146 -15.40 21.97 23.47
N LEU A 147 -15.76 22.73 22.44
CA LEU A 147 -17.09 23.33 22.27
C LEU A 147 -18.02 22.43 21.45
N ALA A 148 -17.49 21.82 20.38
CA ALA A 148 -18.22 20.90 19.51
C ALA A 148 -17.26 19.85 18.94
N GLY A 149 -17.72 18.60 18.77
CA GLY A 149 -16.98 17.51 18.13
C GLY A 149 -17.67 17.00 16.87
N VAL A 150 -17.02 16.07 16.16
CA VAL A 150 -17.61 15.34 15.03
C VAL A 150 -18.44 14.18 15.57
N GLY A 151 -19.77 14.26 15.42
CA GLY A 151 -20.73 13.41 16.16
C GLY A 151 -20.72 11.91 15.86
N THR A 152 -19.92 11.44 14.90
CA THR A 152 -19.74 10.02 14.56
C THR A 152 -18.46 9.40 15.12
N LEU A 153 -17.60 10.19 15.78
CA LEU A 153 -16.31 9.73 16.30
C LEU A 153 -16.34 9.62 17.82
N GLU A 154 -16.31 8.38 18.34
CA GLU A 154 -16.11 8.14 19.76
C GLU A 154 -14.65 8.39 20.16
N CYS A 155 -14.45 9.07 21.29
CA CYS A 155 -13.11 9.36 21.82
C CYS A 155 -12.84 8.50 23.05
N THR A 156 -11.63 7.95 23.15
CA THR A 156 -11.22 7.08 24.26
C THR A 156 -10.03 7.67 25.03
N MET A 157 -9.96 7.39 26.32
CA MET A 157 -8.88 7.85 27.20
C MET A 157 -7.69 6.89 27.11
N ILE A 158 -6.91 7.02 26.03
CA ILE A 158 -5.69 6.23 25.80
C ILE A 158 -4.52 6.93 26.50
N GLU A 159 -4.14 6.48 27.69
CA GLU A 159 -2.97 7.01 28.41
C GLU A 159 -1.66 6.65 27.70
N LEU A 160 -0.72 7.60 27.67
CA LEU A 160 0.59 7.43 27.06
C LEU A 160 1.57 6.82 28.06
N ASP A 161 1.89 5.53 27.91
CA ASP A 161 2.92 4.87 28.71
C ASP A 161 4.32 5.14 28.11
N GLU A 162 5.25 5.61 28.93
CA GLU A 162 6.50 6.25 28.49
C GLU A 162 7.57 5.25 27.98
N LYS A 163 7.15 4.03 27.61
CA LYS A 163 8.03 2.92 27.18
C LYS A 163 7.38 1.92 26.20
N ALA A 164 7.37 2.27 24.91
CA ALA A 164 7.90 1.38 23.86
C ALA A 164 7.92 2.08 22.50
N VAL A 165 9.12 2.30 21.96
CA VAL A 165 9.26 2.29 20.49
C VAL A 165 9.11 0.83 20.07
N THR A 166 7.94 0.46 19.54
CA THR A 166 7.69 -0.49 18.44
C THR A 166 6.23 -0.97 18.49
N VAL A 167 5.38 -0.43 17.63
CA VAL A 167 4.26 -1.20 17.07
C VAL A 167 4.63 -1.53 15.63
N PRO A 168 5.19 -2.72 15.33
CA PRO A 168 4.96 -3.27 14.01
C PRO A 168 3.45 -3.51 13.93
N ALA A 169 2.79 -2.96 12.91
CA ALA A 169 1.60 -3.64 12.40
C ALA A 169 2.05 -5.08 12.17
N GLN A 170 1.51 -6.02 12.95
CA GLN A 170 2.02 -7.39 12.98
C GLN A 170 1.86 -7.92 11.55
N THR A 171 2.97 -8.07 10.82
CA THR A 171 2.91 -8.40 9.38
C THR A 171 2.21 -9.74 9.25
N LEU A 172 0.91 -9.71 8.91
CA LEU A 172 0.08 -10.91 8.87
C LEU A 172 0.56 -11.72 7.67
N VAL A 173 1.44 -12.69 7.94
CA VAL A 173 1.92 -13.60 6.92
C VAL A 173 0.73 -14.43 6.48
N GLN A 174 0.37 -14.33 5.20
CA GLN A 174 -0.76 -15.08 4.64
C GLN A 174 -0.49 -16.57 4.81
N GLN A 175 -1.35 -17.27 5.53
CA GLN A 175 -1.25 -18.71 5.75
C GLN A 175 -2.62 -19.37 5.60
N PRO A 176 -2.70 -20.57 5.00
CA PRO A 176 -1.72 -21.17 4.08
C PRO A 176 -1.33 -20.27 2.90
N PHE A 177 -0.28 -20.66 2.16
CA PHE A 177 0.17 -19.98 0.96
C PHE A 177 0.63 -21.00 -0.08
N VAL A 178 0.00 -20.98 -1.25
CA VAL A 178 0.24 -21.92 -2.35
C VAL A 178 1.50 -21.54 -3.13
N CYS A 179 2.38 -22.51 -3.39
CA CYS A 179 3.56 -22.31 -4.21
C CYS A 179 3.24 -22.56 -5.70
N SER A 180 3.90 -21.83 -6.60
CA SER A 180 3.77 -22.00 -8.06
C SER A 180 5.11 -22.30 -8.76
N THR A 181 6.17 -22.55 -7.97
CA THR A 181 7.55 -22.71 -8.46
C THR A 181 7.72 -23.82 -9.48
N VAL A 182 6.95 -24.91 -9.36
CA VAL A 182 7.07 -26.10 -10.21
C VAL A 182 6.41 -25.86 -11.56
N GLU A 183 5.20 -25.32 -11.53
CA GLU A 183 4.40 -24.89 -12.68
C GLU A 183 5.14 -23.84 -13.52
N GLU A 184 5.84 -22.92 -12.85
CA GLU A 184 6.67 -21.88 -13.46
C GLU A 184 8.06 -22.36 -13.94
N GLY A 185 8.34 -23.66 -13.80
CA GLY A 185 9.55 -24.30 -14.29
C GLY A 185 10.83 -23.85 -13.55
N LEU A 186 10.71 -23.51 -12.28
CA LEU A 186 11.82 -23.15 -11.38
C LEU A 186 12.24 -24.30 -10.46
N GLY A 187 11.43 -25.36 -10.36
CA GLY A 187 11.67 -26.51 -9.49
C GLY A 187 10.84 -26.47 -8.21
N GLN A 188 11.09 -27.40 -7.29
CA GLN A 188 10.35 -27.48 -6.03
C GLN A 188 10.84 -26.44 -5.01
N PRO A 189 9.96 -25.90 -4.15
CA PRO A 189 10.37 -24.96 -3.13
C PRO A 189 11.19 -25.65 -2.03
N LEU A 190 12.01 -24.88 -1.33
CA LEU A 190 12.79 -25.37 -0.20
C LEU A 190 11.89 -25.82 0.95
N ILE A 191 12.18 -27.00 1.49
CA ILE A 191 11.58 -27.51 2.73
C ILE A 191 11.96 -26.55 3.86
N ASP A 192 10.96 -26.05 4.57
CA ASP A 192 11.14 -25.22 5.78
C ASP A 192 10.51 -25.83 7.03
N ASN A 193 9.62 -26.82 6.88
CA ASN A 193 9.03 -27.53 8.01
C ASN A 193 8.65 -28.99 7.65
N GLN A 194 8.11 -29.72 8.63
CA GLN A 194 7.77 -31.15 8.57
C GLN A 194 6.32 -31.42 9.05
N VAL A 195 5.47 -30.39 9.08
CA VAL A 195 4.14 -30.41 9.70
C VAL A 195 3.04 -30.12 8.69
N ALA A 196 3.15 -29.04 7.93
CA ALA A 196 2.09 -28.55 7.04
C ALA A 196 2.63 -27.59 5.95
N GLY A 197 1.84 -27.36 4.91
CA GLY A 197 2.14 -26.41 3.83
C GLY A 197 2.08 -27.07 2.45
N TRP A 198 2.83 -26.52 1.51
CA TRP A 198 2.97 -27.08 0.17
C TRP A 198 3.89 -28.32 0.21
N PRO A 199 3.46 -29.49 -0.29
CA PRO A 199 4.27 -30.71 -0.23
C PRO A 199 5.51 -30.63 -1.13
N VAL A 200 6.64 -31.10 -0.61
CA VAL A 200 7.90 -31.23 -1.36
C VAL A 200 8.27 -32.71 -1.46
N PHE A 201 8.49 -33.17 -2.68
CA PHE A 201 8.67 -34.58 -3.04
C PHE A 201 10.14 -34.91 -3.34
N ASP A 202 10.55 -36.16 -3.12
CA ASP A 202 11.79 -36.70 -3.68
C ASP A 202 11.62 -37.21 -5.13
N ASP A 203 12.72 -37.68 -5.74
CA ASP A 203 12.74 -38.27 -7.09
C ASP A 203 11.82 -39.51 -7.25
N SER A 204 11.36 -40.11 -6.13
CA SER A 204 10.42 -41.25 -6.14
C SER A 204 8.95 -40.82 -6.01
N GLY A 205 8.68 -39.52 -5.85
CA GLY A 205 7.35 -38.96 -5.65
C GLY A 205 6.83 -39.08 -4.21
N VAL A 206 7.71 -39.28 -3.23
CA VAL A 206 7.35 -39.34 -1.80
C VAL A 206 7.56 -37.98 -1.15
N VAL A 207 6.59 -37.52 -0.36
CA VAL A 207 6.72 -36.26 0.41
C VAL A 207 7.83 -36.39 1.45
N THR A 208 8.80 -35.48 1.41
CA THR A 208 9.97 -35.42 2.30
C THR A 208 9.95 -34.22 3.25
N GLY A 209 8.98 -33.32 3.08
CA GLY A 209 8.74 -32.16 3.93
C GLY A 209 7.76 -31.19 3.27
N PHE A 210 7.61 -30.02 3.88
CA PHE A 210 6.71 -28.98 3.40
C PHE A 210 7.41 -27.62 3.28
N SER A 211 6.87 -26.77 2.42
CA SER A 211 7.22 -25.35 2.33
C SER A 211 6.00 -24.51 2.70
N GLU A 212 6.10 -23.73 3.77
CA GLU A 212 5.16 -22.66 4.09
C GLU A 212 5.55 -21.34 3.42
N ASN A 213 6.84 -21.16 3.08
CA ASN A 213 7.37 -19.90 2.56
C ASN A 213 7.63 -19.91 1.04
N CYS A 214 7.42 -21.05 0.37
CA CYS A 214 7.59 -21.21 -1.07
C CYS A 214 8.95 -20.72 -1.59
N ARG A 215 10.02 -20.88 -0.80
CA ARG A 215 11.33 -20.29 -1.09
C ARG A 215 12.05 -21.03 -2.21
N LEU A 216 12.75 -20.29 -3.06
CA LEU A 216 13.78 -20.76 -3.99
C LEU A 216 15.03 -19.91 -3.86
N GLU A 217 16.18 -20.55 -4.03
CA GLU A 217 17.43 -19.84 -4.25
C GLU A 217 17.43 -19.12 -5.62
N PRO A 218 18.14 -17.98 -5.75
CA PRO A 218 18.35 -17.33 -7.05
C PRO A 218 18.98 -18.26 -8.08
N SER A 219 18.42 -18.28 -9.28
CA SER A 219 18.91 -19.08 -10.41
C SER A 219 19.08 -18.19 -11.64
N VAL A 220 20.23 -18.31 -12.31
CA VAL A 220 20.54 -17.56 -13.53
C VAL A 220 20.40 -18.47 -14.74
N SER A 221 19.68 -18.00 -15.76
CA SER A 221 19.51 -18.70 -17.03
C SER A 221 19.73 -17.74 -18.19
N TYR A 222 20.19 -18.26 -19.33
CA TYR A 222 20.44 -17.45 -20.51
C TYR A 222 19.37 -17.68 -21.58
N ARG A 223 18.98 -16.60 -22.24
CA ARG A 223 18.06 -16.60 -23.36
C ARG A 223 18.65 -15.78 -24.51
N TYR A 224 18.12 -15.99 -25.70
CA TYR A 224 18.37 -15.11 -26.84
C TYR A 224 17.07 -14.83 -27.59
N ARG A 225 17.03 -13.72 -28.32
CA ARG A 225 15.96 -13.46 -29.29
C ARG A 225 16.34 -13.97 -30.68
N SER A 226 15.44 -14.72 -31.31
CA SER A 226 15.60 -15.14 -32.71
C SER A 226 15.34 -13.99 -33.68
N THR A 227 15.84 -14.09 -34.91
CA THR A 227 15.51 -13.20 -36.04
C THR A 227 14.02 -13.19 -36.40
N GLN A 228 13.24 -14.18 -35.93
CA GLN A 228 11.77 -14.22 -36.04
C GLN A 228 11.05 -13.55 -34.86
N GLY A 229 11.79 -13.19 -33.80
CA GLY A 229 11.28 -12.49 -32.61
C GLY A 229 11.02 -13.38 -31.39
N ASP A 230 11.20 -14.70 -31.50
CA ASP A 230 11.01 -15.66 -30.41
C ASP A 230 12.07 -15.49 -29.32
N ILE A 231 11.73 -15.83 -28.08
CA ILE A 231 12.72 -16.02 -27.01
C ILE A 231 13.05 -17.51 -26.92
N LYS A 232 14.33 -17.85 -27.02
CA LYS A 232 14.85 -19.22 -27.00
C LYS A 232 15.89 -19.41 -25.89
N THR A 233 16.02 -20.65 -25.40
CA THR A 233 17.05 -21.01 -24.41
C THR A 233 18.43 -20.98 -25.04
N TYR A 234 19.39 -20.38 -24.34
CA TYR A 234 20.81 -20.49 -24.65
C TYR A 234 21.52 -21.23 -23.51
N THR A 235 22.38 -22.17 -23.88
CA THR A 235 23.29 -22.84 -22.94
C THR A 235 24.66 -22.17 -23.05
N PRO A 236 25.30 -21.76 -21.94
CA PRO A 236 26.67 -21.28 -21.95
C PRO A 236 27.66 -22.18 -22.70
N ASP A 237 28.77 -21.59 -23.13
CA ASP A 237 29.86 -22.22 -23.89
C ASP A 237 29.47 -22.81 -25.27
N GLN A 238 28.22 -22.61 -25.72
CA GLN A 238 27.82 -22.90 -27.10
C GLN A 238 28.26 -21.77 -28.06
N PRO A 239 28.44 -22.05 -29.36
CA PRO A 239 28.60 -20.98 -30.35
C PRO A 239 27.32 -20.12 -30.44
N ALA A 240 27.46 -18.90 -30.97
CA ALA A 240 26.33 -18.03 -31.26
C ALA A 240 25.31 -18.75 -32.19
N PRO A 241 24.01 -18.78 -31.86
CA PRO A 241 23.00 -19.40 -32.72
C PRO A 241 22.90 -18.74 -34.10
N ASP A 242 22.72 -19.54 -35.16
CA ASP A 242 22.60 -19.06 -36.55
C ASP A 242 21.43 -18.07 -36.74
N ASP A 243 20.37 -18.20 -35.93
CA ASP A 243 19.19 -17.34 -35.97
C ASP A 243 19.18 -16.23 -34.91
N LEU A 244 20.31 -15.94 -34.26
CA LEU A 244 20.46 -14.89 -33.26
C LEU A 244 20.16 -13.50 -33.85
N ALA A 245 19.22 -12.77 -33.24
CA ALA A 245 18.96 -11.38 -33.59
C ALA A 245 19.99 -10.42 -32.97
N MET A 246 20.21 -9.30 -33.65
CA MET A 246 20.90 -8.13 -33.11
C MET A 246 19.87 -7.11 -32.59
N THR A 247 20.27 -6.24 -31.67
CA THR A 247 19.48 -5.09 -31.21
C THR A 247 20.32 -3.81 -31.16
N THR A 248 19.67 -2.66 -31.32
CA THR A 248 20.31 -1.35 -31.28
C THR A 248 19.94 -0.61 -30.00
N LEU A 249 20.96 -0.33 -29.18
CA LEU A 249 20.87 0.36 -27.90
C LEU A 249 20.56 1.85 -28.06
N ILE A 250 20.20 2.52 -26.96
CA ILE A 250 19.83 3.95 -26.97
C ILE A 250 20.99 4.89 -27.38
N ASN A 251 22.23 4.45 -27.28
CA ASN A 251 23.42 5.19 -27.73
C ASN A 251 23.78 4.95 -29.22
N GLY A 252 23.06 4.06 -29.91
CA GLY A 252 23.30 3.68 -31.31
C GLY A 252 24.13 2.41 -31.51
N ASP A 253 24.74 1.85 -30.45
CA ASP A 253 25.51 0.61 -30.55
C ASP A 253 24.60 -0.57 -30.89
N THR A 254 25.10 -1.49 -31.70
CA THR A 254 24.36 -2.70 -32.09
C THR A 254 25.02 -3.95 -31.52
N VAL A 255 24.29 -4.65 -30.66
CA VAL A 255 24.79 -5.81 -29.89
C VAL A 255 23.95 -7.06 -30.15
N PRO A 256 24.51 -8.27 -29.97
CA PRO A 256 23.73 -9.51 -29.96
C PRO A 256 22.62 -9.47 -28.91
N TYR A 257 21.39 -9.87 -29.27
CA TYR A 257 20.24 -9.87 -28.36
C TYR A 257 20.24 -11.12 -27.45
N MET A 258 21.33 -11.26 -26.71
CA MET A 258 21.51 -12.20 -25.61
C MET A 258 20.96 -11.59 -24.31
N ILE A 259 20.32 -12.42 -23.48
CA ILE A 259 19.66 -11.99 -22.25
C ILE A 259 20.17 -12.86 -21.10
N ARG A 260 20.68 -12.24 -20.03
CA ARG A 260 20.86 -12.87 -18.72
C ARG A 260 19.55 -12.71 -17.96
N TRP A 261 19.00 -13.82 -17.46
CA TRP A 261 17.69 -13.85 -16.81
C TRP A 261 17.76 -14.61 -15.50
N GLU A 262 17.70 -13.85 -14.41
CA GLU A 262 17.73 -14.33 -13.05
C GLU A 262 16.33 -14.40 -12.47
N ARG A 263 16.01 -15.50 -11.78
CA ARG A 263 14.74 -15.74 -11.10
C ARG A 263 14.98 -16.46 -9.78
N GLY A 264 14.23 -16.05 -8.76
CA GLY A 264 14.23 -16.64 -7.43
C GLY A 264 12.97 -16.21 -6.69
N THR A 265 12.97 -16.26 -5.35
CA THR A 265 11.83 -15.81 -4.55
C THR A 265 12.21 -14.74 -3.53
N MET A 266 11.32 -13.78 -3.34
CA MET A 266 11.48 -12.66 -2.41
C MET A 266 10.11 -12.30 -1.82
N ASN A 267 10.03 -12.07 -0.51
CA ASN A 267 8.76 -11.93 0.20
C ASN A 267 7.74 -13.06 -0.10
N ARG A 268 8.24 -14.29 -0.33
CA ARG A 268 7.50 -15.50 -0.79
C ARG A 268 6.97 -15.46 -2.23
N PHE A 269 7.11 -14.35 -2.95
CA PHE A 269 6.73 -14.19 -4.35
C PHE A 269 7.89 -14.52 -5.30
N ILE A 270 7.59 -14.94 -6.53
CA ILE A 270 8.63 -15.10 -7.56
C ILE A 270 9.07 -13.71 -8.01
N TYR A 271 10.38 -13.51 -8.15
CA TYR A 271 10.97 -12.34 -8.78
C TYR A 271 11.70 -12.71 -10.07
N SER A 272 11.91 -11.71 -10.92
CA SER A 272 12.67 -11.80 -12.16
C SER A 272 13.50 -10.55 -12.36
N ILE A 273 14.77 -10.72 -12.72
CA ILE A 273 15.67 -9.66 -13.18
C ILE A 273 16.23 -10.08 -14.55
N ALA A 274 16.02 -9.23 -15.57
CA ALA A 274 16.49 -9.47 -16.92
C ALA A 274 17.34 -8.31 -17.43
N THR A 275 18.50 -8.63 -18.01
CA THR A 275 19.41 -7.67 -18.62
C THR A 275 19.91 -8.21 -19.96
N LEU A 276 20.35 -7.34 -20.87
CA LEU A 276 21.17 -7.81 -21.98
C LEU A 276 22.51 -8.36 -21.44
N ALA A 277 23.08 -9.32 -22.16
CA ALA A 277 24.35 -9.95 -21.82
C ALA A 277 25.11 -10.44 -23.07
N PRO A 278 25.45 -9.57 -24.04
CA PRO A 278 26.17 -9.98 -25.26
C PRO A 278 27.53 -10.63 -24.97
N GLY A 279 28.23 -10.22 -23.90
CA GLY A 279 29.50 -10.82 -23.47
C GLY A 279 29.43 -12.31 -23.12
N ILE A 280 28.24 -12.91 -23.01
CA ILE A 280 28.09 -14.36 -22.85
C ILE A 280 28.74 -15.15 -24.00
N LEU A 281 28.76 -14.58 -25.21
CA LEU A 281 29.40 -15.19 -26.38
C LEU A 281 30.95 -15.18 -26.29
N GLU A 282 31.49 -14.39 -25.36
CA GLU A 282 32.92 -14.29 -25.03
C GLU A 282 33.24 -15.01 -23.70
N GLY A 283 32.27 -15.73 -23.11
CA GLY A 283 32.41 -16.47 -21.86
C GLY A 283 32.09 -15.67 -20.59
N ASN A 284 31.57 -14.43 -20.69
CA ASN A 284 31.15 -13.66 -19.52
C ASN A 284 29.81 -14.17 -18.97
N LEU A 285 29.85 -14.94 -17.89
CA LEU A 285 28.69 -15.41 -17.11
C LEU A 285 28.20 -14.41 -16.06
N GLY A 286 28.84 -13.24 -15.96
CA GLY A 286 28.48 -12.18 -15.03
C GLY A 286 27.34 -11.31 -15.52
N PHE A 287 27.06 -10.24 -14.77
CA PHE A 287 26.30 -9.13 -15.28
C PHE A 287 27.15 -8.34 -16.31
N ASP A 288 26.57 -8.05 -17.48
CA ASP A 288 27.24 -7.28 -18.53
C ASP A 288 26.88 -5.80 -18.43
N GLU A 289 27.71 -5.05 -17.71
CA GLU A 289 27.53 -3.60 -17.57
C GLU A 289 27.63 -2.83 -18.90
N THR A 290 28.28 -3.39 -19.93
CA THR A 290 28.49 -2.68 -21.20
C THR A 290 27.21 -2.55 -22.02
N ALA A 291 26.30 -3.51 -21.87
CA ALA A 291 24.99 -3.50 -22.53
C ALA A 291 23.89 -2.83 -21.68
N TRP A 292 24.18 -2.48 -20.42
CA TRP A 292 23.23 -1.80 -19.54
C TRP A 292 23.43 -0.28 -19.56
N ASN A 293 22.40 0.44 -20.02
CA ASN A 293 22.39 1.90 -20.14
C ASN A 293 22.18 2.63 -18.79
N LYS A 294 22.43 1.95 -17.65
CA LYS A 294 22.18 2.41 -16.27
C LYS A 294 20.71 2.82 -15.98
N ARG A 295 19.70 2.27 -16.69
CA ARG A 295 18.28 2.54 -16.42
C ARG A 295 17.52 1.27 -16.08
N LEU A 296 16.52 1.42 -15.22
CA LEU A 296 15.69 0.32 -14.72
C LEU A 296 14.23 0.51 -15.16
N LEU A 297 13.57 -0.59 -15.53
CA LEU A 297 12.13 -0.65 -15.70
C LEU A 297 11.56 -1.64 -14.69
N TYR A 298 10.61 -1.18 -13.86
CA TYR A 298 9.81 -2.03 -13.00
C TYR A 298 8.46 -2.29 -13.68
N TYR A 299 8.18 -3.54 -14.03
CA TYR A 299 6.90 -3.93 -14.61
C TYR A 299 5.89 -4.36 -13.52
N PHE A 300 4.83 -3.57 -13.36
CA PHE A 300 3.70 -3.84 -12.47
C PHE A 300 2.55 -4.51 -13.24
N GLN A 301 2.06 -5.66 -12.78
CA GLN A 301 0.99 -6.41 -13.46
C GLN A 301 -0.39 -6.09 -12.86
N GLY A 302 -1.40 -5.99 -13.74
CA GLY A 302 -2.80 -5.80 -13.37
C GLY A 302 -3.60 -7.11 -13.30
N GLY A 303 -4.83 -7.01 -12.82
CA GLY A 303 -5.76 -8.10 -12.52
C GLY A 303 -6.43 -7.86 -11.17
N VAL A 304 -7.14 -8.86 -10.65
CA VAL A 304 -7.71 -8.85 -9.30
C VAL A 304 -7.49 -10.23 -8.68
N GLY A 305 -6.91 -10.28 -7.48
CA GLY A 305 -6.66 -11.48 -6.71
C GLY A 305 -6.74 -11.21 -5.21
N ILE A 306 -6.91 -12.27 -4.43
CA ILE A 306 -7.12 -12.24 -2.97
C ILE A 306 -5.96 -12.90 -2.20
N GLY A 307 -4.82 -13.11 -2.88
CA GLY A 307 -3.59 -13.61 -2.27
C GLY A 307 -3.63 -15.08 -1.89
N HIS A 308 -2.88 -15.44 -0.85
CA HIS A 308 -2.62 -16.82 -0.43
C HIS A 308 -1.99 -17.71 -1.52
N SER A 309 -1.40 -17.13 -2.57
CA SER A 309 -0.57 -17.84 -3.54
C SER A 309 0.65 -17.01 -3.94
N GLN A 310 1.69 -17.72 -4.37
CA GLN A 310 2.89 -17.16 -4.96
C GLN A 310 2.62 -16.52 -6.33
N GLY A 311 1.53 -16.90 -7.01
CA GLY A 311 1.03 -16.33 -8.25
C GLY A 311 1.80 -16.74 -9.51
N ASP A 312 1.19 -16.48 -10.66
CA ASP A 312 1.73 -16.86 -11.97
C ASP A 312 2.65 -15.78 -12.54
N THR A 313 3.69 -16.20 -13.24
CA THR A 313 4.62 -15.29 -13.89
C THR A 313 4.16 -14.89 -15.30
N SER A 314 4.77 -13.85 -15.85
CA SER A 314 4.50 -13.44 -17.23
C SER A 314 5.79 -13.17 -18.01
N GLN A 315 6.20 -14.13 -18.84
CA GLN A 315 7.41 -14.00 -19.66
C GLN A 315 7.45 -12.70 -20.48
N LYS A 316 6.32 -12.26 -21.03
CA LYS A 316 6.21 -11.00 -21.78
C LYS A 316 6.53 -9.75 -20.94
N ARG A 317 6.35 -9.81 -19.62
CA ARG A 317 6.61 -8.70 -18.67
C ARG A 317 7.99 -8.81 -18.04
N MET A 318 8.39 -10.03 -17.65
CA MET A 318 9.75 -10.35 -17.19
C MET A 318 10.82 -10.04 -18.25
N LEU A 319 10.52 -10.34 -19.51
CA LEU A 319 11.41 -10.11 -20.66
C LEU A 319 10.83 -9.00 -21.56
N TYR A 320 10.52 -7.84 -20.96
CA TYR A 320 9.85 -6.75 -21.68
C TYR A 320 10.74 -6.13 -22.77
N ASP A 321 10.48 -6.55 -24.01
CA ASP A 321 11.30 -6.25 -25.19
C ASP A 321 11.60 -4.77 -25.40
N ASP A 322 10.62 -3.88 -25.23
CA ASP A 322 10.81 -2.45 -25.48
C ASP A 322 11.81 -1.80 -24.51
N ALA A 323 12.00 -2.37 -23.32
CA ALA A 323 13.04 -1.96 -22.39
C ALA A 323 14.39 -2.65 -22.72
N LEU A 324 14.39 -4.00 -22.76
CA LEU A 324 15.60 -4.79 -22.99
C LEU A 324 16.33 -4.38 -24.27
N LYS A 325 15.62 -4.26 -25.40
CA LYS A 325 16.23 -3.95 -26.70
C LYS A 325 16.96 -2.60 -26.75
N ARG A 326 16.64 -1.69 -25.82
CA ARG A 326 17.24 -0.35 -25.67
C ARG A 326 18.34 -0.29 -24.60
N GLY A 327 18.67 -1.42 -23.95
CA GLY A 327 19.68 -1.55 -22.90
C GLY A 327 19.20 -1.25 -21.48
N TYR A 328 17.89 -1.24 -21.22
CA TYR A 328 17.36 -1.15 -19.85
C TYR A 328 17.47 -2.52 -19.16
N ALA A 329 17.65 -2.52 -17.84
CA ALA A 329 17.33 -3.68 -17.01
C ALA A 329 15.82 -3.72 -16.76
N VAL A 330 15.25 -4.92 -16.65
CA VAL A 330 13.82 -5.14 -16.34
C VAL A 330 13.69 -5.95 -15.07
N ILE A 331 12.91 -5.45 -14.12
CA ILE A 331 12.51 -6.18 -12.91
C ILE A 331 11.00 -6.37 -12.83
N TYR A 332 10.60 -7.50 -12.25
CA TYR A 332 9.22 -7.94 -12.11
C TYR A 332 9.09 -8.86 -10.89
N SER A 333 7.95 -8.82 -10.20
CA SER A 333 7.57 -9.86 -9.25
C SER A 333 6.08 -10.17 -9.34
N THR A 334 5.71 -11.42 -9.06
CA THR A 334 4.31 -11.84 -8.87
C THR A 334 3.67 -11.14 -7.66
N GLY A 335 4.45 -10.77 -6.65
CA GLY A 335 4.01 -9.90 -5.53
C GLY A 335 3.84 -8.43 -5.91
N THR A 336 4.07 -8.08 -7.18
CA THR A 336 3.70 -6.81 -7.80
C THR A 336 2.69 -7.02 -8.94
N SER A 337 1.90 -8.09 -8.82
CA SER A 337 0.78 -8.41 -9.69
C SER A 337 -0.53 -8.34 -8.92
N THR A 338 -1.42 -7.41 -9.28
CA THR A 338 -2.74 -7.34 -8.64
C THR A 338 -3.66 -8.52 -9.01
N SER A 339 -3.25 -9.37 -9.96
CA SER A 339 -3.91 -10.67 -10.20
C SER A 339 -3.59 -11.72 -9.13
N THR A 340 -2.50 -11.54 -8.38
CA THR A 340 -2.08 -12.46 -7.32
C THR A 340 -2.71 -12.04 -6.00
N HIS A 341 -2.53 -10.79 -5.59
CA HIS A 341 -3.19 -10.19 -4.43
C HIS A 341 -3.46 -8.69 -4.66
N TYR A 342 -4.49 -8.13 -4.04
CA TYR A 342 -4.73 -6.68 -4.07
C TYR A 342 -4.32 -5.96 -2.78
N ASN A 343 -3.71 -6.65 -1.80
CA ASN A 343 -2.99 -5.98 -0.72
C ASN A 343 -1.79 -5.17 -1.28
N LEU A 344 -2.01 -3.87 -1.50
CA LEU A 344 -1.00 -2.96 -2.06
C LEU A 344 0.11 -2.62 -1.04
N ALA A 345 -0.16 -2.65 0.26
CA ALA A 345 0.89 -2.45 1.26
C ALA A 345 1.95 -3.57 1.20
N ARG A 346 1.51 -4.82 1.06
CA ARG A 346 2.36 -5.99 0.79
C ARG A 346 3.13 -5.86 -0.51
N GLY A 347 2.46 -5.45 -1.59
CA GLY A 347 3.09 -5.31 -2.90
C GLY A 347 4.15 -4.21 -2.94
N GLY A 348 3.91 -3.09 -2.26
CA GLY A 348 4.89 -2.02 -2.07
C GLY A 348 6.15 -2.48 -1.32
N ARG A 349 5.99 -3.30 -0.26
CA ARG A 349 7.12 -3.93 0.45
C ARG A 349 7.90 -4.91 -0.44
N THR A 350 7.23 -5.72 -1.25
CA THR A 350 7.89 -6.58 -2.26
C THR A 350 8.66 -5.73 -3.28
N ALA A 351 8.09 -4.62 -3.73
CA ALA A 351 8.70 -3.75 -4.72
C ALA A 351 9.97 -3.05 -4.21
N LEU A 352 9.95 -2.58 -2.96
CA LEU A 352 11.13 -2.04 -2.28
C LEU A 352 12.23 -3.10 -2.20
N GLN A 353 11.94 -4.29 -1.65
CA GLN A 353 12.94 -5.36 -1.51
C GLN A 353 13.57 -5.75 -2.85
N LEU A 354 12.79 -5.86 -3.93
CA LEU A 354 13.33 -6.21 -5.25
C LEU A 354 14.19 -5.10 -5.85
N LYS A 355 13.81 -3.82 -5.64
CA LYS A 355 14.63 -2.69 -6.08
C LYS A 355 15.93 -2.61 -5.28
N ASP A 356 15.89 -2.79 -3.97
CA ASP A 356 17.07 -2.77 -3.09
C ASP A 356 18.06 -3.88 -3.48
N TYR A 357 17.56 -5.10 -3.72
CA TYR A 357 18.36 -6.22 -4.22
C TYR A 357 18.93 -5.98 -5.62
N PHE A 358 18.15 -5.38 -6.53
CA PHE A 358 18.69 -4.95 -7.82
C PHE A 358 19.85 -3.96 -7.64
N ILE A 359 19.71 -2.97 -6.74
CA ILE A 359 20.75 -1.98 -6.47
C ILE A 359 21.99 -2.63 -5.84
N SER A 360 21.84 -3.63 -4.95
CA SER A 360 22.99 -4.31 -4.34
C SER A 360 23.79 -5.16 -5.33
N GLU A 361 23.12 -5.92 -6.20
CA GLU A 361 23.78 -6.89 -7.08
C GLU A 361 24.17 -6.31 -8.46
N TYR A 362 23.46 -5.28 -8.95
CA TYR A 362 23.65 -4.71 -10.30
C TYR A 362 24.09 -3.24 -10.27
N GLY A 363 23.91 -2.56 -9.14
CA GLY A 363 24.24 -1.14 -8.94
C GLY A 363 23.07 -0.19 -9.16
N GLU A 364 23.28 1.06 -8.74
CA GLU A 364 22.25 2.10 -8.74
C GLU A 364 21.86 2.55 -10.17
N PRO A 365 20.56 2.57 -10.53
CA PRO A 365 20.10 3.12 -11.81
C PRO A 365 20.02 4.65 -11.77
N LEU A 366 20.29 5.29 -12.92
CA LEU A 366 20.07 6.73 -13.15
C LEU A 366 18.61 7.15 -12.94
N TYR A 367 17.67 6.23 -13.22
CA TYR A 367 16.25 6.33 -12.90
C TYR A 367 15.56 4.98 -13.09
N THR A 368 14.40 4.83 -12.45
CA THR A 368 13.49 3.69 -12.50
C THR A 368 12.15 4.12 -13.09
N ILE A 369 11.75 3.51 -14.21
CA ILE A 369 10.41 3.71 -14.80
C ILE A 369 9.47 2.61 -14.32
N GLY A 370 8.37 2.98 -13.69
CA GLY A 370 7.22 2.10 -13.52
C GLY A 370 6.41 2.00 -14.82
N ILE A 371 5.94 0.80 -15.17
CA ILE A 371 4.94 0.60 -16.23
C ILE A 371 3.95 -0.49 -15.80
N GLY A 372 2.68 -0.32 -16.18
CA GLY A 372 1.64 -1.27 -15.80
C GLY A 372 0.25 -0.81 -16.20
N ALA A 373 -0.66 -1.76 -16.33
CA ALA A 373 -2.03 -1.55 -16.80
C ALA A 373 -3.06 -2.00 -15.76
N SER A 374 -4.25 -1.37 -15.73
CA SER A 374 -5.30 -1.65 -14.75
C SER A 374 -4.74 -1.53 -13.32
N GLY A 375 -4.80 -2.57 -12.48
CA GLY A 375 -4.17 -2.57 -11.17
C GLY A 375 -2.65 -2.36 -11.18
N GLY A 376 -1.95 -2.73 -12.26
CA GLY A 376 -0.54 -2.34 -12.46
C GLY A 376 -0.34 -0.84 -12.70
N GLY A 377 -1.39 -0.12 -13.10
CA GLY A 377 -1.43 1.33 -13.13
C GLY A 377 -1.69 1.93 -11.74
N VAL A 378 -2.67 1.40 -11.01
CA VAL A 378 -3.00 1.80 -9.62
C VAL A 378 -1.78 1.65 -8.70
N GLN A 379 -1.06 0.52 -8.80
CA GLN A 379 0.19 0.27 -8.07
C GLN A 379 1.20 1.42 -8.22
N GLN A 380 1.35 2.02 -9.41
CA GLN A 380 2.32 3.10 -9.61
C GLN A 380 1.94 4.38 -8.87
N TYR A 381 0.65 4.73 -8.81
CA TYR A 381 0.19 5.87 -8.01
C TYR A 381 0.43 5.63 -6.52
N VAL A 382 -0.07 4.51 -6.00
CA VAL A 382 0.01 4.17 -4.57
C VAL A 382 1.46 4.00 -4.11
N TYR A 383 2.31 3.36 -4.91
CA TYR A 383 3.71 3.15 -4.52
C TYR A 383 4.57 4.40 -4.70
N ALA A 384 4.34 5.25 -5.71
CA ALA A 384 5.04 6.54 -5.80
C ALA A 384 4.65 7.47 -4.63
N GLN A 385 3.40 7.42 -4.19
CA GLN A 385 2.89 8.17 -3.04
C GLN A 385 3.40 7.64 -1.69
N ASN A 386 3.42 6.31 -1.48
CA ASN A 386 3.80 5.70 -0.20
C ASN A 386 5.30 5.41 -0.07
N HIS A 387 6.01 5.26 -1.19
CA HIS A 387 7.42 4.90 -1.25
C HIS A 387 8.17 5.86 -2.21
N PRO A 388 8.35 7.15 -1.83
CA PRO A 388 9.11 8.10 -2.63
C PRO A 388 10.51 7.56 -2.97
N GLY A 389 10.89 7.64 -4.24
CA GLY A 389 12.14 7.07 -4.75
C GLY A 389 12.05 5.61 -5.21
N LEU A 390 10.92 4.90 -5.08
CA LEU A 390 10.74 3.58 -5.70
C LEU A 390 10.73 3.70 -7.24
N ILE A 391 9.98 4.68 -7.79
CA ILE A 391 9.97 5.01 -9.21
C ILE A 391 10.15 6.52 -9.41
N ASP A 392 10.86 6.89 -10.46
CA ASP A 392 11.16 8.28 -10.85
C ASP A 392 10.22 8.78 -11.96
N ALA A 393 9.64 7.84 -12.72
CA ALA A 393 8.59 8.10 -13.68
C ALA A 393 7.58 6.93 -13.71
N ALA A 394 6.32 7.25 -14.00
CA ALA A 394 5.23 6.28 -14.10
C ALA A 394 4.61 6.28 -15.50
N ILE A 395 4.25 5.10 -15.99
CA ILE A 395 3.46 4.88 -17.20
C ILE A 395 2.22 4.05 -16.80
N PRO A 396 1.23 4.65 -16.12
CA PRO A 396 -0.01 3.99 -15.75
C PRO A 396 -0.97 3.93 -16.96
N GLN A 397 -1.43 2.72 -17.30
CA GLN A 397 -2.32 2.47 -18.43
C GLN A 397 -3.70 2.02 -17.92
N TYR A 398 -4.79 2.60 -18.41
CA TYR A 398 -6.17 2.25 -18.01
C TYR A 398 -6.35 2.24 -16.47
N ALA A 399 -5.78 3.24 -15.80
CA ALA A 399 -5.71 3.33 -14.34
C ALA A 399 -6.77 4.30 -13.78
N PHE A 400 -7.09 4.11 -12.50
CA PHE A 400 -7.94 4.96 -11.66
C PHE A 400 -7.17 5.26 -10.36
N PRO A 401 -7.55 6.28 -9.55
CA PRO A 401 -6.69 6.78 -8.47
C PRO A 401 -6.48 5.78 -7.33
N ASP A 402 -7.54 5.08 -6.89
CA ASP A 402 -7.47 4.10 -5.80
C ASP A 402 -8.56 3.01 -5.94
N MET A 403 -8.38 1.87 -5.26
CA MET A 403 -9.36 0.78 -5.27
C MET A 403 -10.56 1.00 -4.36
N ILE A 404 -10.42 1.69 -3.24
CA ILE A 404 -11.44 1.77 -2.18
C ILE A 404 -12.65 2.56 -2.70
N THR A 405 -12.41 3.72 -3.31
CA THR A 405 -13.46 4.52 -3.95
C THR A 405 -14.05 3.82 -5.18
N GLN A 406 -13.23 3.05 -5.92
CA GLN A 406 -13.67 2.28 -7.07
C GLN A 406 -14.57 1.10 -6.65
N THR A 407 -14.31 0.39 -5.56
CA THR A 407 -15.09 -0.79 -5.16
C THR A 407 -16.51 -0.47 -4.71
N ILE A 408 -16.80 0.75 -4.21
CA ILE A 408 -18.11 1.11 -3.64
C ILE A 408 -19.22 0.92 -4.68
N HIS A 409 -19.20 1.71 -5.75
CA HIS A 409 -20.23 1.67 -6.80
C HIS A 409 -20.20 0.40 -7.65
N ILE A 410 -19.05 -0.27 -7.71
CA ILE A 410 -18.87 -1.54 -8.44
C ILE A 410 -19.46 -2.72 -7.68
N SER A 411 -19.50 -2.67 -6.35
CA SER A 411 -20.06 -3.77 -5.56
C SER A 411 -21.57 -3.89 -5.73
N ASP A 412 -22.26 -2.78 -6.00
CA ASP A 412 -23.69 -2.76 -6.33
C ASP A 412 -24.00 -3.45 -7.67
N CYS A 413 -23.05 -3.54 -8.62
CA CYS A 413 -23.30 -4.07 -9.96
C CYS A 413 -24.02 -5.43 -9.97
N GLU A 414 -23.57 -6.40 -9.17
CA GLU A 414 -24.20 -7.73 -9.16
C GLU A 414 -25.58 -7.72 -8.47
N LEU A 415 -25.80 -6.80 -7.51
CA LEU A 415 -27.09 -6.65 -6.84
C LEU A 415 -28.14 -5.98 -7.74
N LEU A 416 -27.75 -4.91 -8.44
CA LEU A 416 -28.62 -4.21 -9.39
C LEU A 416 -28.97 -5.10 -10.57
N GLU A 417 -27.99 -5.85 -11.09
CA GLU A 417 -28.22 -6.79 -12.17
C GLU A 417 -29.04 -8.00 -11.73
N TYR A 418 -28.81 -8.57 -10.54
CA TYR A 418 -29.66 -9.62 -9.99
C TYR A 418 -31.10 -9.13 -9.76
N TYR A 419 -31.26 -7.87 -9.36
CA TYR A 419 -32.58 -7.25 -9.27
C TYR A 419 -33.27 -7.25 -10.63
N MET A 420 -32.60 -6.80 -11.70
CA MET A 420 -33.18 -6.72 -13.05
C MET A 420 -33.35 -8.09 -13.75
N ASP A 421 -32.43 -9.03 -13.56
CA ASP A 421 -32.42 -10.34 -14.22
C ASP A 421 -33.28 -11.39 -13.49
N VAL A 422 -33.52 -11.23 -12.18
CA VAL A 422 -34.19 -12.24 -11.33
C VAL A 422 -35.35 -11.66 -10.53
N THR A 423 -35.13 -10.58 -9.76
CA THR A 423 -36.12 -10.09 -8.78
C THR A 423 -37.30 -9.37 -9.43
N ASP A 424 -37.04 -8.58 -10.48
CA ASP A 424 -38.01 -7.82 -11.27
C ASP A 424 -38.02 -8.32 -12.73
N SER A 425 -37.75 -9.61 -12.93
CA SER A 425 -37.57 -10.25 -14.25
C SER A 425 -38.78 -10.17 -15.19
N ASP A 426 -39.99 -10.03 -14.63
CA ASP A 426 -41.23 -9.82 -15.40
C ASP A 426 -41.37 -8.38 -15.95
N ASN A 427 -40.55 -7.43 -15.47
CA ASN A 427 -40.57 -6.06 -15.94
C ASN A 427 -39.86 -5.92 -17.28
N SER A 428 -40.66 -5.83 -18.35
CA SER A 428 -40.15 -5.71 -19.73
C SER A 428 -39.22 -4.52 -19.97
N MET A 429 -39.14 -3.52 -19.08
CA MET A 429 -38.15 -2.44 -19.13
C MET A 429 -36.71 -2.98 -19.22
N TRP A 430 -36.37 -4.01 -18.44
CA TRP A 430 -35.00 -4.54 -18.33
C TRP A 430 -34.56 -5.44 -19.49
N SER A 431 -35.49 -5.79 -20.39
CA SER A 431 -35.19 -6.49 -21.64
C SER A 431 -34.48 -5.61 -22.67
N THR A 432 -34.65 -4.29 -22.56
CA THR A 432 -33.87 -3.29 -23.28
C THR A 432 -32.68 -2.89 -22.41
N TRP A 433 -31.47 -3.28 -22.81
CA TRP A 433 -30.26 -3.11 -22.01
C TRP A 433 -29.90 -1.65 -21.79
N SER A 434 -30.16 -0.78 -22.76
CA SER A 434 -29.96 0.66 -22.59
C SER A 434 -30.82 1.29 -21.48
N ASN A 435 -31.92 0.66 -21.05
CA ASN A 435 -32.71 1.13 -19.90
C ASN A 435 -32.02 0.87 -18.55
N ARG A 436 -31.08 -0.09 -18.46
CA ARG A 436 -30.38 -0.41 -17.19
C ARG A 436 -29.56 0.76 -16.66
N THR A 437 -29.14 1.67 -17.55
CA THR A 437 -28.48 2.95 -17.21
C THR A 437 -29.28 3.81 -16.21
N ILE A 438 -30.62 3.67 -16.17
CA ILE A 438 -31.50 4.39 -15.24
C ILE A 438 -31.23 4.01 -13.78
N LEU A 439 -30.86 2.75 -13.53
CA LEU A 439 -30.63 2.19 -12.20
C LEU A 439 -29.14 2.14 -11.85
N GLU A 440 -28.30 1.69 -12.79
CA GLU A 440 -26.85 1.52 -12.57
C GLU A 440 -26.06 2.83 -12.61
N GLY A 441 -26.55 3.86 -13.32
CA GLY A 441 -25.79 5.08 -13.60
C GLY A 441 -24.58 4.89 -14.53
N MET A 442 -24.26 3.66 -14.91
CA MET A 442 -23.18 3.28 -15.83
C MET A 442 -23.69 3.11 -17.26
N ASN A 443 -22.79 2.97 -18.24
CA ASN A 443 -23.16 2.84 -19.65
C ASN A 443 -23.74 1.45 -19.96
N ALA A 444 -24.71 1.38 -20.87
CA ALA A 444 -25.27 0.13 -21.34
C ALA A 444 -25.62 0.17 -22.84
N SER A 445 -25.59 -1.00 -23.48
CA SER A 445 -25.75 -1.13 -24.93
C SER A 445 -26.46 -2.40 -25.35
N ASP A 446 -27.55 -2.22 -26.10
CA ASP A 446 -28.29 -3.30 -26.79
C ASP A 446 -27.50 -3.96 -27.94
N LYS A 447 -26.27 -3.50 -28.21
CA LYS A 447 -25.46 -3.92 -29.37
C LYS A 447 -24.16 -4.65 -29.00
N VAL A 448 -23.61 -4.37 -27.80
CA VAL A 448 -22.41 -5.04 -27.27
C VAL A 448 -22.74 -6.50 -26.99
N LYS A 449 -21.79 -7.40 -27.27
CA LYS A 449 -21.94 -8.83 -26.96
C LYS A 449 -21.67 -9.08 -25.48
N ASN A 450 -22.57 -9.80 -24.83
CA ASN A 450 -22.48 -10.20 -23.45
C ASN A 450 -21.89 -11.61 -23.34
N ARG A 451 -20.71 -11.71 -22.71
CA ARG A 451 -19.98 -12.98 -22.54
C ARG A 451 -20.70 -13.99 -21.64
N PHE A 452 -21.54 -13.52 -20.71
CA PHE A 452 -22.29 -14.35 -19.77
C PHE A 452 -23.61 -14.86 -20.38
N LEU A 453 -24.11 -14.20 -21.43
CA LEU A 453 -25.24 -14.65 -22.24
C LEU A 453 -24.80 -15.30 -23.56
N LEU A 454 -23.74 -16.13 -23.52
CA LEU A 454 -23.23 -16.89 -24.67
C LEU A 454 -22.94 -16.05 -25.93
N GLY A 455 -22.63 -14.75 -25.77
CA GLY A 455 -22.35 -13.82 -26.86
C GLY A 455 -23.59 -13.21 -27.53
N LEU A 456 -24.78 -13.34 -26.94
CA LEU A 456 -25.97 -12.56 -27.29
C LEU A 456 -25.70 -11.05 -27.11
N ARG A 457 -26.49 -10.21 -27.79
CA ARG A 457 -26.38 -8.75 -27.71
C ARG A 457 -27.16 -8.20 -26.52
N GLY A 458 -26.62 -7.17 -25.88
CA GLY A 458 -27.16 -6.56 -24.67
C GLY A 458 -26.20 -6.73 -23.50
N SER A 459 -25.51 -5.66 -23.12
CA SER A 459 -24.55 -5.64 -22.00
C SER A 459 -24.50 -4.26 -21.35
N THR A 460 -24.22 -4.22 -20.05
CA THR A 460 -23.85 -3.01 -19.30
C THR A 460 -22.33 -2.98 -19.07
N GLU A 461 -21.81 -1.87 -18.53
CA GLU A 461 -20.46 -1.80 -17.97
C GLU A 461 -20.29 -2.70 -16.73
N CYS A 462 -21.34 -2.83 -15.90
CA CYS A 462 -21.38 -3.80 -14.80
C CYS A 462 -21.11 -5.24 -15.30
N VAL A 463 -21.84 -5.70 -16.34
CA VAL A 463 -21.59 -7.02 -16.95
C VAL A 463 -20.21 -7.07 -17.62
N ALA A 464 -19.85 -6.07 -18.42
CA ALA A 464 -18.68 -6.18 -19.30
C ALA A 464 -17.35 -6.07 -18.56
N GLY A 465 -17.29 -5.23 -17.51
CA GLY A 465 -16.08 -4.94 -16.75
C GLY A 465 -15.97 -5.65 -15.40
N TRP A 466 -17.09 -5.88 -14.72
CA TRP A 466 -17.07 -6.12 -13.26
C TRP A 466 -17.75 -7.42 -12.78
N ARG A 467 -18.66 -8.01 -13.57
CA ARG A 467 -19.32 -9.27 -13.21
C ARG A 467 -18.32 -10.39 -12.91
N GLY A 468 -18.46 -11.00 -11.75
CA GLY A 468 -17.57 -11.99 -11.15
C GLY A 468 -16.49 -11.42 -10.21
N LEU A 469 -16.18 -10.11 -10.27
CA LEU A 469 -15.17 -9.50 -9.38
C LEU A 469 -15.73 -9.18 -8.00
N THR A 470 -16.97 -8.68 -7.91
CA THR A 470 -17.65 -8.44 -6.64
C THR A 470 -17.68 -9.68 -5.73
N PRO A 471 -18.19 -10.86 -6.17
CA PRO A 471 -18.18 -12.05 -5.33
C PRO A 471 -16.75 -12.54 -5.01
N LEU A 472 -15.77 -12.40 -5.91
CA LEU A 472 -14.36 -12.70 -5.62
C LEU A 472 -13.80 -11.85 -4.47
N LEU A 473 -14.15 -10.57 -4.41
CA LEU A 473 -13.62 -9.65 -3.40
C LEU A 473 -14.29 -9.80 -2.03
N ILE A 474 -15.60 -10.12 -1.99
CA ILE A 474 -16.44 -10.01 -0.78
C ILE A 474 -16.96 -11.34 -0.23
N ASN A 475 -17.12 -12.38 -1.06
CA ASN A 475 -17.73 -13.64 -0.63
C ASN A 475 -16.63 -14.64 -0.19
N PRO A 476 -16.48 -14.93 1.12
CA PRO A 476 -15.42 -15.80 1.63
C PRO A 476 -15.54 -17.26 1.19
N PHE A 477 -16.63 -17.63 0.50
CA PHE A 477 -16.87 -18.97 -0.06
C PHE A 477 -16.75 -19.03 -1.59
N TRP A 478 -16.46 -17.91 -2.27
CA TRP A 478 -16.32 -17.84 -3.73
C TRP A 478 -14.86 -17.81 -4.18
N GLY A 479 -14.03 -17.03 -3.48
CA GLY A 479 -12.61 -16.96 -3.74
C GLY A 479 -11.88 -18.25 -3.33
N LYS A 480 -10.75 -18.52 -3.98
CA LYS A 480 -9.77 -19.54 -3.59
C LYS A 480 -8.40 -19.20 -4.16
N ALA A 481 -7.34 -19.79 -3.61
CA ALA A 481 -6.07 -19.87 -4.33
C ALA A 481 -6.14 -21.02 -5.35
N ASP A 482 -5.54 -20.83 -6.51
CA ASP A 482 -5.33 -21.94 -7.45
C ASP A 482 -4.40 -22.98 -6.83
N ASN A 483 -4.61 -24.25 -7.17
CA ASN A 483 -3.91 -25.42 -6.61
C ASN A 483 -3.99 -25.59 -5.08
N GLN A 484 -4.86 -24.87 -4.36
CA GLN A 484 -4.94 -24.96 -2.90
C GLN A 484 -5.29 -26.36 -2.37
N GLU A 485 -5.98 -27.18 -3.17
CA GLU A 485 -6.29 -28.58 -2.86
C GLU A 485 -5.05 -29.49 -2.77
N GLN A 486 -3.87 -29.01 -3.17
CA GLN A 486 -2.60 -29.71 -3.00
C GLN A 486 -1.94 -29.46 -1.64
N MET A 487 -2.43 -28.48 -0.86
CA MET A 487 -1.91 -28.17 0.47
C MET A 487 -2.16 -29.32 1.45
N GLN A 488 -1.22 -29.55 2.37
CA GLN A 488 -1.32 -30.61 3.37
C GLN A 488 -1.18 -30.06 4.80
N PRO A 489 -1.98 -30.53 5.78
CA PRO A 489 -3.13 -31.42 5.61
C PRO A 489 -4.24 -30.78 4.74
N GLU A 490 -5.12 -31.59 4.16
CA GLU A 490 -6.21 -31.12 3.26
C GLU A 490 -7.03 -29.98 3.90
N THR A 491 -7.27 -30.08 5.22
CA THR A 491 -8.02 -29.09 6.02
C THR A 491 -7.26 -27.77 6.28
N LEU A 492 -6.02 -27.60 5.81
CA LEU A 492 -5.20 -26.42 6.11
C LEU A 492 -5.82 -25.12 5.55
N THR A 493 -6.69 -25.23 4.54
CA THR A 493 -7.36 -24.09 3.87
C THR A 493 -8.76 -23.77 4.41
N ASP A 494 -9.33 -24.64 5.26
CA ASP A 494 -10.75 -24.60 5.66
C ASP A 494 -11.13 -23.30 6.41
N ASP A 495 -10.21 -22.80 7.24
CA ASP A 495 -10.42 -21.61 8.07
C ASP A 495 -10.11 -20.29 7.35
N VAL A 496 -9.57 -20.31 6.13
CA VAL A 496 -9.24 -19.09 5.38
C VAL A 496 -10.52 -18.36 4.97
N LYS A 497 -10.54 -17.03 5.17
CA LYS A 497 -11.62 -16.17 4.69
C LYS A 497 -11.18 -15.57 3.37
N TRP A 498 -11.68 -16.14 2.27
CA TRP A 498 -11.23 -15.85 0.91
C TRP A 498 -11.79 -14.52 0.38
N THR A 499 -11.31 -13.40 0.93
CA THR A 499 -11.72 -12.04 0.58
C THR A 499 -10.52 -11.10 0.48
N HIS A 500 -10.67 -10.01 -0.28
CA HIS A 500 -9.64 -8.96 -0.35
C HIS A 500 -9.41 -8.28 1.01
N TRP A 501 -10.48 -8.14 1.79
CA TRP A 501 -10.47 -7.56 3.13
C TRP A 501 -9.57 -8.38 4.06
N GLN A 502 -9.67 -9.71 4.03
CA GLN A 502 -8.82 -10.59 4.83
C GLN A 502 -7.35 -10.58 4.37
N ASP A 503 -7.09 -10.59 3.06
CA ASP A 503 -5.74 -10.40 2.47
C ASP A 503 -5.09 -9.09 2.94
N SER A 504 -5.91 -8.09 3.23
CA SER A 504 -5.54 -6.75 3.69
C SER A 504 -5.83 -6.50 5.17
N ALA A 505 -5.99 -7.55 5.99
CA ALA A 505 -6.26 -7.43 7.43
C ALA A 505 -5.14 -6.70 8.21
N GLU A 506 -3.94 -6.58 7.64
CA GLU A 506 -2.86 -5.73 8.20
C GLU A 506 -3.15 -4.22 8.08
N ILE A 507 -4.14 -3.83 7.25
CA ILE A 507 -4.62 -2.46 7.06
C ILE A 507 -5.96 -2.28 7.80
N TYR A 508 -6.90 -3.20 7.59
CA TYR A 508 -8.26 -3.09 8.14
C TYR A 508 -8.39 -3.60 9.58
N GLY A 509 -7.38 -4.30 10.10
CA GLY A 509 -7.46 -5.01 11.37
C GLY A 509 -8.32 -6.27 11.29
N LEU A 510 -8.63 -6.83 12.46
CA LEU A 510 -9.52 -7.99 12.61
C LEU A 510 -10.59 -7.67 13.66
N ARG A 511 -11.84 -8.01 13.36
CA ARG A 511 -12.94 -7.97 14.31
C ARG A 511 -12.85 -9.17 15.28
N ALA A 512 -13.65 -9.14 16.35
CA ALA A 512 -13.70 -10.21 17.34
C ALA A 512 -14.16 -11.58 16.80
N ASP A 513 -14.76 -11.62 15.60
CA ASP A 513 -15.15 -12.83 14.87
C ASP A 513 -14.05 -13.37 13.92
N GLY A 514 -12.85 -12.77 13.94
CA GLY A 514 -11.71 -13.15 13.10
C GLY A 514 -11.77 -12.67 11.65
N HIS A 515 -12.82 -11.94 11.25
CA HIS A 515 -12.93 -11.36 9.90
C HIS A 515 -12.34 -9.94 9.88
N ALA A 516 -11.75 -9.56 8.75
CA ALA A 516 -11.43 -8.17 8.47
C ALA A 516 -12.71 -7.33 8.24
N PRO A 517 -12.75 -6.08 8.74
CA PRO A 517 -13.66 -5.02 8.29
C PRO A 517 -13.74 -4.92 6.75
N ASN A 518 -14.93 -4.61 6.20
CA ASN A 518 -15.16 -4.37 4.78
C ASN A 518 -16.03 -3.13 4.54
N THR A 519 -15.65 -2.27 3.59
CA THR A 519 -16.33 -0.98 3.35
C THR A 519 -17.70 -1.08 2.64
N LEU A 520 -18.35 -2.24 2.71
CA LEU A 520 -19.59 -2.57 2.00
C LEU A 520 -20.68 -3.09 2.93
N ASP A 521 -20.35 -3.47 4.16
CA ASP A 521 -21.35 -3.73 5.20
C ASP A 521 -21.66 -2.45 6.01
N ASN A 522 -22.75 -2.48 6.78
CA ASN A 522 -23.19 -1.33 7.58
C ASN A 522 -22.45 -1.21 8.94
N VAL A 523 -21.40 -2.01 9.16
CA VAL A 523 -20.63 -2.07 10.41
C VAL A 523 -19.28 -1.38 10.25
N GLY A 524 -18.66 -1.50 9.08
CA GLY A 524 -17.25 -1.17 8.87
C GLY A 524 -16.41 -2.42 8.96
#